data_AF-R0KYK2-F1
#
_entry.id   AF-R0KYK2-F1
#
_cell.length_a   1.000
_cell.length_b   1.000
_cell.length_c   1.000
_cell.angle_alpha   90.00
_cell.angle_beta   90.00
_cell.angle_gamma   90.00
#
_symmetry.space_group_name_H-M   'P 1'
#
loop_
_entity.id
_entity.type
_entity.pdbx_description
1 polymer ?
#
loop_
_entity_poly.entity_id
_entity_poly.type
_entity_poly.pdbx_seq_one_letter_code
_entity_poly.pdbx_strand_id
1 'polypeptide(L)'
;STAILLYLSRKYNTPDHWYPSDIQKRAQVDEYLSWHHANIRANAPKTMWIKVLIPLFTGQPLPSEKLQEVMDGLSTSLKQFEERFLQDKAFIIGNEISLADLVAIVELMQPVGVGCDIFEDRPRLMEWRRRVEEAVGKELFFQAHEMILNIKELSNIQIDPQLKEHLAPMLMKML
;
A
#
# COMPACT_ATOMS: atom_id res chain seq x y z
N SER A 1 -3.58 -8.10 -7.64
CA SER A 1 -3.59 -9.06 -6.52
C SER A 1 -5.00 -9.59 -6.24
N THR A 2 -6.03 -8.75 -6.25
CA THR A 2 -7.42 -9.09 -5.89
C THR A 2 -7.91 -10.45 -6.37
N ALA A 3 -7.96 -10.70 -7.69
CA ALA A 3 -8.47 -11.97 -8.22
C ALA A 3 -7.69 -13.21 -7.73
N ILE A 4 -6.37 -13.11 -7.55
CA ILE A 4 -5.54 -14.20 -7.03
C ILE A 4 -5.89 -14.47 -5.57
N LEU A 5 -6.00 -13.43 -4.74
CA LEU A 5 -6.37 -13.58 -3.32
C LEU A 5 -7.77 -14.22 -3.17
N LEU A 6 -8.73 -13.79 -3.98
CA LEU A 6 -10.08 -14.38 -4.01
C LEU A 6 -10.07 -15.85 -4.47
N TYR A 7 -9.22 -16.19 -5.44
CA TYR A 7 -9.05 -17.57 -5.88
C TYR A 7 -8.44 -18.43 -4.77
N LEU A 8 -7.38 -17.93 -4.11
CA LEU A 8 -6.71 -18.65 -3.03
C LEU A 8 -7.66 -18.88 -1.84
N SER A 9 -8.43 -17.87 -1.44
CA SER A 9 -9.38 -18.03 -0.33
C SER A 9 -10.41 -19.12 -0.60
N ARG A 10 -10.95 -19.15 -1.83
CA ARG A 10 -11.94 -20.16 -2.27
C ARG A 10 -11.33 -21.54 -2.47
N LYS A 11 -10.17 -21.62 -3.13
CA LYS A 11 -9.50 -22.89 -3.43
C LYS A 11 -9.06 -23.64 -2.19
N TYR A 12 -8.53 -22.91 -1.21
CA TYR A 12 -7.95 -23.48 0.00
C TYR A 12 -8.89 -23.44 1.20
N ASN A 13 -10.13 -22.97 1.01
CA ASN A 13 -11.14 -22.86 2.07
C ASN A 13 -10.57 -22.18 3.32
N THR A 14 -9.92 -21.04 3.13
CA THR A 14 -9.30 -20.26 4.21
C THR A 14 -10.34 -19.83 5.25
N PRO A 15 -9.94 -19.46 6.48
CA PRO A 15 -10.86 -18.93 7.48
C PRO A 15 -11.81 -17.86 6.93
N ASP A 16 -13.09 -17.92 7.32
CA ASP A 16 -14.17 -17.14 6.68
C ASP A 16 -13.95 -15.62 6.78
N HIS A 17 -13.30 -15.12 7.84
CA HIS A 17 -13.05 -13.68 8.00
C HIS A 17 -12.24 -13.05 6.87
N TRP A 18 -11.37 -13.82 6.18
CA TRP A 18 -10.57 -13.29 5.07
C TRP A 18 -11.46 -12.83 3.91
N TYR A 19 -12.43 -13.67 3.55
CA TYR A 19 -13.39 -13.40 2.49
C TYR A 19 -14.76 -13.99 2.84
N PRO A 20 -15.58 -13.26 3.62
CA PRO A 20 -16.76 -13.81 4.28
C PRO A 20 -17.77 -14.46 3.33
N SER A 21 -18.45 -15.49 3.84
CA SER A 21 -19.61 -16.11 3.18
C SER A 21 -20.88 -15.27 3.29
N ASP A 22 -21.02 -14.50 4.37
CA ASP A 22 -22.08 -13.52 4.53
C ASP A 22 -22.08 -12.49 3.38
N ILE A 23 -23.23 -12.33 2.74
CA ILE A 23 -23.34 -11.53 1.51
C ILE A 23 -23.08 -10.04 1.75
N GLN A 24 -23.45 -9.51 2.92
CA GLN A 24 -23.27 -8.09 3.23
C GLN A 24 -21.81 -7.79 3.55
N LYS A 25 -21.17 -8.60 4.39
CA LYS A 25 -19.73 -8.49 4.68
C LYS A 25 -18.88 -8.69 3.44
N ARG A 26 -19.23 -9.66 2.59
CA ARG A 26 -18.55 -9.87 1.31
C ARG A 26 -18.65 -8.65 0.41
N ALA A 27 -19.84 -8.05 0.30
CA ALA A 27 -20.04 -6.84 -0.48
C ALA A 27 -19.17 -5.67 0.02
N GLN A 28 -18.96 -5.55 1.34
CA GLN A 28 -18.06 -4.55 1.92
C GLN A 28 -16.58 -4.82 1.59
N VAL A 29 -16.14 -6.09 1.60
CA VAL A 29 -14.80 -6.46 1.15
C VAL A 29 -14.63 -6.11 -0.34
N ASP A 30 -15.58 -6.50 -1.18
CA ASP A 30 -15.56 -6.24 -2.61
C ASP A 30 -15.61 -4.73 -2.92
N GLU A 31 -16.40 -3.95 -2.17
CA GLU A 31 -16.45 -2.48 -2.27
C GLU A 31 -15.08 -1.86 -2.01
N TYR A 32 -14.41 -2.25 -0.93
CA TYR A 32 -13.06 -1.76 -0.64
C TYR A 32 -12.05 -2.18 -1.70
N LEU A 33 -12.09 -3.46 -2.12
CA LEU A 33 -11.21 -4.02 -3.15
C LEU A 33 -11.46 -3.42 -4.54
N SER A 34 -12.60 -2.79 -4.77
CA SER A 34 -12.84 -1.97 -5.96
C SER A 34 -12.33 -0.54 -5.77
N TRP A 35 -12.68 0.09 -4.65
CA TRP A 35 -12.33 1.48 -4.35
C TRP A 35 -10.82 1.71 -4.25
N HIS A 36 -10.05 0.79 -3.64
CA HIS A 36 -8.64 1.01 -3.36
C HIS A 36 -7.79 1.21 -4.63
N HIS A 37 -8.20 0.61 -5.76
CA HIS A 37 -7.47 0.67 -7.02
C HIS A 37 -7.30 2.11 -7.55
N ALA A 38 -8.34 2.92 -7.46
CA ALA A 38 -8.35 4.30 -7.95
C ALA A 38 -7.94 5.33 -6.88
N ASN A 39 -7.73 4.91 -5.62
CA ASN A 39 -7.48 5.80 -4.50
C ASN A 39 -6.10 5.51 -3.89
N ILE A 40 -6.02 4.63 -2.89
CA ILE A 40 -4.75 4.33 -2.20
C ILE A 40 -3.70 3.81 -3.18
N ARG A 41 -4.03 2.80 -4.01
CA ARG A 41 -3.08 2.19 -4.96
C ARG A 41 -2.64 3.15 -6.06
N ALA A 42 -3.46 4.15 -6.38
CA ALA A 42 -3.11 5.15 -7.38
C ALA A 42 -2.03 6.13 -6.89
N ASN A 43 -1.87 6.31 -5.58
CA ASN A 43 -0.95 7.30 -5.00
C ASN A 43 0.18 6.70 -4.16
N ALA A 44 -0.09 5.71 -3.29
CA ALA A 44 0.91 5.23 -2.34
C ALA A 44 2.20 4.71 -3.00
N PRO A 45 2.17 3.86 -4.05
CA PRO A 45 3.39 3.40 -4.73
C PRO A 45 4.17 4.50 -5.45
N LYS A 46 3.54 5.64 -5.79
CA LYS A 46 4.24 6.74 -6.48
C LYS A 46 5.32 7.37 -5.61
N THR A 47 5.18 7.32 -4.28
CA THR A 47 6.22 7.80 -3.35
C THR A 47 7.54 7.04 -3.55
N MET A 48 7.47 5.72 -3.71
CA MET A 48 8.61 4.85 -4.03
C MET A 48 9.22 5.18 -5.41
N TRP A 49 8.38 5.43 -6.41
CA TRP A 49 8.86 5.86 -7.72
C TRP A 49 9.63 7.19 -7.66
N ILE A 50 9.08 8.18 -6.97
CA ILE A 50 9.64 9.53 -6.86
C ILE A 50 10.95 9.52 -6.08
N LYS A 51 10.99 8.85 -4.92
CA LYS A 51 12.15 8.90 -4.01
C LYS A 51 13.26 7.91 -4.35
N VAL A 52 12.95 6.81 -5.04
CA VAL A 52 13.90 5.71 -5.26
C VAL A 52 14.02 5.34 -6.73
N LEU A 53 12.94 4.86 -7.37
CA LEU A 53 13.08 4.22 -8.69
C LEU A 53 13.50 5.20 -9.78
N ILE A 54 12.87 6.38 -9.89
CA ILE A 54 13.26 7.34 -10.93
C ILE A 54 14.71 7.81 -10.71
N PRO A 55 15.15 8.21 -9.51
CA PRO A 55 16.57 8.50 -9.24
C PRO A 55 17.52 7.37 -9.62
N LEU A 56 17.14 6.09 -9.43
CA LEU A 56 17.97 4.96 -9.86
C LEU A 56 18.10 4.85 -11.39
N PHE A 57 17.01 5.12 -12.12
CA PHE A 57 16.99 5.12 -13.58
C PHE A 57 17.72 6.32 -14.18
N THR A 58 17.49 7.52 -13.65
CA THR A 58 17.93 8.78 -14.26
C THR A 58 19.21 9.35 -13.65
N GLY A 59 19.57 8.93 -12.43
CA GLY A 59 20.62 9.54 -11.63
C GLY A 59 20.24 10.91 -11.06
N GLN A 60 18.98 11.35 -11.21
CA GLN A 60 18.52 12.69 -10.80
C GLN A 60 17.27 12.58 -9.92
N PRO A 61 17.20 13.33 -8.80
CA PRO A 61 16.00 13.40 -7.99
C PRO A 61 14.88 14.15 -8.72
N LEU A 62 13.63 13.83 -8.38
CA LEU A 62 12.48 14.62 -8.80
C LEU A 62 12.34 15.90 -7.94
N PRO A 63 11.69 16.94 -8.48
CA PRO A 63 11.30 18.12 -7.70
C PRO A 63 10.44 17.73 -6.49
N SER A 64 10.65 18.41 -5.36
CA SER A 64 9.92 18.14 -4.11
C SER A 64 8.40 18.32 -4.23
N GLU A 65 7.97 19.19 -5.13
CA GLU A 65 6.59 19.50 -5.45
C GLU A 65 5.83 18.26 -5.97
N LYS A 66 6.51 17.38 -6.71
CA LYS A 66 5.92 16.12 -7.20
C LYS A 66 5.62 15.16 -6.07
N LEU A 67 6.50 15.09 -5.06
CA LEU A 67 6.23 14.30 -3.87
C LEU A 67 5.05 14.90 -3.09
N GLN A 68 5.02 16.23 -2.93
CA GLN A 68 3.93 16.90 -2.23
C GLN A 68 2.57 16.64 -2.89
N GLU A 69 2.46 16.76 -4.22
CA GLU A 69 1.23 16.48 -4.97
C GLU A 69 0.71 15.06 -4.70
N VAL A 70 1.60 14.07 -4.71
CA VAL A 70 1.25 12.67 -4.39
C VAL A 70 0.84 12.51 -2.93
N MET A 71 1.52 13.18 -2.00
CA MET A 71 1.21 13.13 -0.57
C MET A 71 -0.14 13.79 -0.25
N ASP A 72 -0.49 14.88 -0.92
CA ASP A 72 -1.80 15.55 -0.78
C ASP A 72 -2.94 14.67 -1.31
N GLY A 73 -2.72 14.04 -2.48
CA GLY A 73 -3.64 13.06 -3.04
C GLY A 73 -3.81 11.85 -2.14
N LEU A 74 -2.72 11.33 -1.55
CA LEU A 74 -2.77 10.23 -0.59
C LEU A 74 -3.48 10.64 0.71
N SER A 75 -3.24 11.85 1.22
CA SER A 75 -3.89 12.39 2.41
C SER A 75 -5.41 12.46 2.25
N THR A 76 -5.88 12.84 1.05
CA THR A 76 -7.31 12.82 0.68
C THR A 76 -7.87 11.39 0.69
N SER A 77 -7.17 10.44 0.08
CA SER A 77 -7.56 9.02 0.10
C SER A 77 -7.59 8.45 1.52
N LEU A 78 -6.64 8.82 2.38
CA LEU A 78 -6.57 8.38 3.78
C LEU A 78 -7.71 8.96 4.61
N LYS A 79 -8.10 10.21 4.36
CA LYS A 79 -9.29 10.79 4.99
C LYS A 79 -10.55 9.98 4.63
N GLN A 80 -10.73 9.65 3.34
CA GLN A 80 -11.85 8.80 2.91
C GLN A 80 -11.77 7.39 3.49
N PHE A 81 -10.57 6.81 3.58
CA PHE A 81 -10.34 5.53 4.23
C PHE A 81 -10.84 5.55 5.69
N GLU A 82 -10.43 6.55 6.46
CA GLU A 82 -10.82 6.67 7.86
C GLU A 82 -12.31 6.98 8.04
N GLU A 83 -12.89 7.87 7.23
CA GLU A 83 -14.28 8.33 7.40
C GLU A 83 -15.32 7.36 6.83
N ARG A 84 -15.00 6.65 5.73
CA ARG A 84 -15.95 5.74 5.06
C ARG A 84 -15.74 4.29 5.46
N PHE A 85 -14.49 3.84 5.52
CA PHE A 85 -14.17 2.42 5.65
C PHE A 85 -13.87 2.04 7.08
N LEU A 86 -12.83 2.63 7.69
CA LEU A 86 -12.42 2.26 9.04
C LEU A 86 -13.41 2.73 10.11
N GLN A 87 -13.84 4.00 10.05
CA GLN A 87 -14.76 4.63 11.01
C GLN A 87 -14.29 4.46 12.46
N ASP A 88 -15.05 3.77 13.30
CA ASP A 88 -14.78 3.40 14.68
C ASP A 88 -14.52 1.88 14.84
N LYS A 89 -14.47 1.13 13.72
CA LYS A 89 -14.25 -0.32 13.71
C LYS A 89 -12.79 -0.68 13.94
N ALA A 90 -12.55 -1.92 14.35
CA ALA A 90 -11.20 -2.45 14.52
C ALA A 90 -10.49 -2.70 13.17
N PHE A 91 -11.24 -3.12 12.16
CA PHE A 91 -10.80 -3.43 10.80
C PHE A 91 -11.81 -2.88 9.77
N ILE A 92 -11.43 -2.85 8.49
CA ILE A 92 -12.20 -2.20 7.42
C ILE A 92 -13.65 -2.70 7.35
N ILE A 93 -13.89 -3.99 7.56
CA ILE A 93 -15.25 -4.58 7.48
C ILE A 93 -15.85 -4.97 8.84
N GLY A 94 -15.19 -4.65 9.96
CA GLY A 94 -15.72 -4.97 11.30
C GLY A 94 -14.65 -5.29 12.33
N ASN A 95 -14.83 -6.42 13.03
CA ASN A 95 -14.03 -6.78 14.20
C ASN A 95 -12.90 -7.77 13.91
N GLU A 96 -12.84 -8.33 12.71
CA GLU A 96 -11.81 -9.28 12.27
C GLU A 96 -11.10 -8.77 11.01
N ILE A 97 -9.84 -9.17 10.86
CA ILE A 97 -9.04 -8.87 9.67
C ILE A 97 -9.65 -9.53 8.43
N SER A 98 -9.57 -8.83 7.30
CA SER A 98 -10.04 -9.33 6.01
C SER A 98 -9.01 -9.09 4.90
N LEU A 99 -9.30 -9.59 3.69
CA LEU A 99 -8.52 -9.24 2.50
C LEU A 99 -8.48 -7.74 2.22
N ALA A 100 -9.50 -6.98 2.65
CA ALA A 100 -9.49 -5.53 2.52
C ALA A 100 -8.32 -4.92 3.31
N ASP A 101 -8.14 -5.36 4.57
CA ASP A 101 -7.09 -4.85 5.45
C ASP A 101 -5.69 -5.24 4.95
N LEU A 102 -5.54 -6.49 4.49
CA LEU A 102 -4.29 -6.99 3.94
C LEU A 102 -3.86 -6.19 2.70
N VAL A 103 -4.79 -5.92 1.79
CA VAL A 103 -4.51 -5.13 0.58
C VAL A 103 -4.25 -3.66 0.93
N ALA A 104 -4.96 -3.11 1.91
CA ALA A 104 -4.73 -1.75 2.38
C ALA A 104 -3.31 -1.57 2.94
N ILE A 105 -2.91 -2.44 3.88
CA ILE A 105 -1.68 -2.23 4.63
C ILE A 105 -0.44 -2.33 3.74
N VAL A 106 -0.39 -3.30 2.82
CA VAL A 106 0.78 -3.48 1.93
C VAL A 106 0.99 -2.29 0.99
N GLU A 107 -0.09 -1.61 0.58
CA GLU A 107 0.01 -0.38 -0.20
C GLU A 107 0.51 0.78 0.66
N LEU A 108 -0.01 0.89 1.89
CA LEU A 108 0.38 1.95 2.84
C LEU A 108 1.79 1.78 3.40
N MET A 109 2.38 0.59 3.33
CA MET A 109 3.78 0.39 3.68
C MET A 109 4.77 0.91 2.60
N GLN A 110 4.31 1.20 1.38
CA GLN A 110 5.13 1.82 0.33
C GLN A 110 5.69 3.19 0.72
N PRO A 111 4.85 4.19 1.11
CA PRO A 111 5.35 5.48 1.57
C PRO A 111 6.18 5.37 2.86
N VAL A 112 5.81 4.47 3.79
CA VAL A 112 6.59 4.24 5.02
C VAL A 112 8.01 3.79 4.70
N GLY A 113 8.16 2.85 3.78
CA GLY A 113 9.46 2.31 3.38
C GLY A 113 10.42 3.35 2.83
N VAL A 114 9.89 4.44 2.27
CA VAL A 114 10.69 5.58 1.78
C VAL A 114 10.70 6.77 2.74
N GLY A 115 10.32 6.57 4.00
CA GLY A 115 10.37 7.57 5.05
C GLY A 115 9.34 8.69 4.92
N CYS A 116 8.20 8.42 4.28
CA CYS A 116 7.03 9.29 4.33
C CYS A 116 6.09 8.79 5.43
N ASP A 117 6.01 9.50 6.55
CA ASP A 117 5.09 9.14 7.62
C ASP A 117 3.66 9.58 7.26
N ILE A 118 2.85 8.59 6.90
CA ILE A 118 1.43 8.79 6.57
C ILE A 118 0.51 8.49 7.76
N PHE A 119 1.06 8.04 8.89
CA PHE A 119 0.33 7.71 10.11
C PHE A 119 0.44 8.83 11.16
N GLU A 120 1.39 9.75 10.99
CA GLU A 120 1.48 10.99 11.76
C GLU A 120 0.12 11.71 11.75
N ASP A 121 -0.29 12.19 12.94
CA ASP A 121 -1.58 12.84 13.21
C ASP A 121 -2.85 12.02 12.88
N ARG A 122 -2.72 10.70 12.65
CA ARG A 122 -3.85 9.79 12.35
C ARG A 122 -3.94 8.64 13.37
N PRO A 123 -4.36 8.90 14.62
CA PRO A 123 -4.34 7.91 15.69
C PRO A 123 -5.19 6.67 15.39
N ARG A 124 -6.33 6.82 14.70
CA ARG A 124 -7.17 5.67 14.29
C ARG A 124 -6.47 4.79 13.28
N LEU A 125 -5.85 5.39 12.27
CA LEU A 125 -5.11 4.67 11.24
C LEU A 125 -3.89 3.96 11.84
N MET A 126 -3.18 4.63 12.76
CA MET A 126 -2.06 4.04 13.50
C MET A 126 -2.49 2.83 14.33
N GLU A 127 -3.60 2.94 15.06
CA GLU A 127 -4.11 1.83 15.85
C GLU A 127 -4.66 0.69 14.98
N TRP A 128 -5.31 0.99 13.85
CA TRP A 128 -5.70 -0.01 12.86
C TRP A 128 -4.48 -0.76 12.31
N ARG A 129 -3.41 -0.05 11.93
CA ARG A 129 -2.14 -0.66 11.49
C ARG A 129 -1.61 -1.62 12.54
N ARG A 130 -1.57 -1.21 13.82
CA ARG A 130 -1.09 -2.07 14.92
C ARG A 130 -1.92 -3.35 15.04
N ARG A 131 -3.25 -3.27 14.88
CA ARG A 131 -4.13 -4.45 14.90
C ARG A 131 -3.89 -5.36 13.70
N VAL A 132 -3.66 -4.81 12.52
CA VAL A 132 -3.33 -5.59 11.31
C VAL A 132 -1.99 -6.28 11.46
N GLU A 133 -0.96 -5.59 11.95
CA GLU A 133 0.36 -6.17 12.24
C GLU A 133 0.26 -7.35 13.22
N GLU A 134 -0.53 -7.19 14.29
CA GLU A 134 -0.76 -8.26 15.26
C GLU A 134 -1.53 -9.45 14.65
N ALA A 135 -2.58 -9.17 13.87
CA ALA A 135 -3.41 -10.21 13.26
C ALA A 135 -2.69 -11.01 12.16
N VAL A 136 -1.76 -10.39 11.42
CA VAL A 136 -0.88 -11.08 10.45
C VAL A 136 0.23 -11.85 11.16
N GLY A 137 0.66 -11.38 12.33
CA GLY A 137 1.84 -11.86 13.04
C GLY A 137 3.06 -11.01 12.68
N LYS A 138 3.71 -10.45 13.71
CA LYS A 138 4.79 -9.46 13.56
C LYS A 138 5.96 -9.97 12.71
N GLU A 139 6.40 -11.21 12.94
CA GLU A 139 7.52 -11.80 12.19
C GLU A 139 7.22 -11.84 10.69
N LEU A 140 6.06 -12.37 10.30
CA LEU A 140 5.64 -12.42 8.90
C LEU A 140 5.43 -11.01 8.32
N PHE A 141 4.87 -10.09 9.11
CA PHE A 141 4.69 -8.70 8.69
C PHE A 141 6.05 -8.05 8.36
N PHE A 142 7.05 -8.18 9.24
CA PHE A 142 8.37 -7.62 8.99
C PHE A 142 9.09 -8.32 7.84
N GLN A 143 9.01 -9.65 7.77
CA GLN A 143 9.62 -10.42 6.68
C GLN A 143 9.05 -10.00 5.31
N ALA A 144 7.73 -9.85 5.20
CA ALA A 144 7.08 -9.42 3.96
C ALA A 144 7.46 -7.98 3.55
N HIS A 145 7.86 -7.13 4.51
CA HIS A 145 8.23 -5.74 4.27
C HIS A 145 9.74 -5.47 4.38
N GLU A 146 10.58 -6.49 4.54
CA GLU A 146 12.03 -6.33 4.78
C GLU A 146 12.69 -5.48 3.69
N MET A 147 12.46 -5.84 2.42
CA MET A 147 13.00 -5.12 1.27
C MET A 147 12.51 -3.67 1.23
N ILE A 148 11.22 -3.42 1.49
CA ILE A 148 10.67 -2.07 1.35
C ILE A 148 11.05 -1.14 2.49
N LEU A 149 11.26 -1.68 3.69
CA LEU A 149 11.71 -0.93 4.86
C LEU A 149 13.21 -0.62 4.83
N ASN A 150 13.96 -1.21 3.90
CA ASN A 150 15.38 -0.95 3.72
C ASN A 150 15.66 -0.04 2.52
N ILE A 151 15.40 1.26 2.67
CA ILE A 151 15.60 2.25 1.59
C ILE A 151 17.03 2.26 1.02
N LYS A 152 18.05 1.92 1.84
CA LYS A 152 19.44 1.84 1.39
C LYS A 152 19.64 0.69 0.42
N GLU A 153 19.08 -0.48 0.74
CA GLU A 153 19.12 -1.64 -0.14
C GLU A 153 18.33 -1.38 -1.43
N LEU A 154 17.13 -0.79 -1.31
CA LEU A 154 16.34 -0.37 -2.46
C LEU A 154 17.12 0.59 -3.38
N SER A 155 17.84 1.56 -2.81
CA SER A 155 18.64 2.54 -3.54
C SER A 155 19.95 1.97 -4.11
N ASN A 156 20.26 0.69 -3.85
CA ASN A 156 21.42 -0.01 -4.40
C ASN A 156 21.02 -1.14 -5.37
N ILE A 157 19.73 -1.29 -5.68
CA ILE A 157 19.25 -2.28 -6.64
C ILE A 157 19.93 -2.04 -8.00
N GLN A 158 20.59 -3.06 -8.51
CA GLN A 158 21.14 -3.04 -9.86
C GLN A 158 20.01 -3.19 -10.88
N ILE A 159 19.75 -2.12 -11.61
CA ILE A 159 18.81 -2.13 -12.73
C ILE A 159 19.53 -2.73 -13.93
N ASP A 160 18.86 -3.66 -14.60
CA ASP A 160 19.34 -4.21 -15.87
C ASP A 160 19.74 -3.09 -16.84
N PRO A 161 20.95 -3.10 -17.42
CA PRO A 161 21.44 -2.01 -18.25
C PRO A 161 20.56 -1.71 -19.47
N GLN A 162 19.99 -2.73 -20.12
CA GLN A 162 19.12 -2.53 -21.29
C GLN A 162 17.80 -1.89 -20.89
N LEU A 163 17.23 -2.34 -19.76
CA LEU A 163 16.03 -1.73 -19.18
C LEU A 163 16.27 -0.27 -18.81
N LYS A 164 17.45 0.04 -18.24
CA LYS A 164 17.83 1.41 -17.88
C LYS A 164 17.96 2.30 -19.11
N GLU A 165 18.64 1.84 -20.15
CA GLU A 165 18.80 2.58 -21.41
C GLU A 165 17.46 2.87 -22.08
N HIS A 166 16.52 1.93 -22.02
CA HIS A 166 15.19 2.11 -22.60
C HIS A 166 14.30 3.07 -21.81
N LEU A 167 14.28 2.96 -20.48
CA LEU A 167 13.34 3.70 -19.62
C LEU A 167 13.84 5.07 -19.19
N ALA A 168 15.16 5.25 -18.98
CA ALA A 168 15.70 6.52 -18.48
C ALA A 168 15.30 7.74 -19.34
N PRO A 169 15.36 7.70 -20.69
CA PRO A 169 14.94 8.84 -21.52
C PRO A 169 13.45 9.18 -21.41
N MET A 170 12.59 8.18 -21.15
CA MET A 170 11.16 8.40 -20.93
C MET A 170 10.91 9.06 -19.57
N LEU A 171 11.60 8.58 -18.53
CA LEU A 171 11.47 9.10 -17.16
C LEU A 171 12.07 10.50 -17.02
N MET A 172 13.14 10.83 -17.76
CA MET A 172 13.71 12.18 -17.79
C MET A 172 12.70 13.24 -18.28
N LYS A 173 11.67 12.88 -19.05
CA LYS A 173 10.60 13.80 -19.48
C LYS A 173 9.61 14.14 -18.36
N MET A 174 9.69 13.43 -17.23
CA MET A 174 8.83 13.62 -16.06
C MET A 174 9.48 14.46 -14.96
N LEU A 175 10.79 14.72 -15.08
CA LEU A 175 11.52 15.70 -14.26
C LEU A 175 11.09 17.12 -14.65
#